data_AF-A0A099ZR58-F1
#
_entry.id   AF-A0A099ZR58-F1
#
_cell.length_a   1.000
_cell.length_b   1.000
_cell.length_c   1.000
_cell.angle_alpha   90.00
_cell.angle_beta   90.00
_cell.angle_gamma   90.00
#
_symmetry.space_group_name_H-M   'P 1'
#
loop_
_entity.id
_entity.type
_entity.pdbx_description
1 polymer ?
#
loop_
_entity_poly.entity_id
_entity_poly.type
_entity_poly.pdbx_seq_one_letter_code
_entity_poly.pdbx_strand_id
1 'polypeptide(L)'
;QCASEIPEARAVLEILERCPQQPRKGHFPVIVVEGLDATGKTTVTESVKDALNAVLLRSPPPCISQWRMIFDNKPALIRRTFYAAGNYILASEIAKASMQSPVIVDRYWHSTAAYAIATEINGKVEDLPPSHHEVYQWPEDLLKPDLVL
;
A
#
# COMPACT_ATOMS: atom_id res chain seq x y z
N GLN A 1 -9.34 -17.78 13.54
CA GLN A 1 -8.60 -17.90 14.83
C GLN A 1 -7.72 -16.68 15.13
N CYS A 2 -7.16 -15.94 14.16
CA CYS A 2 -6.39 -14.72 14.47
C CYS A 2 -7.18 -13.57 15.13
N ALA A 3 -8.48 -13.42 14.83
CA ALA A 3 -9.29 -12.32 15.35
C ALA A 3 -9.51 -12.35 16.88
N SER A 4 -9.32 -13.51 17.53
CA SER A 4 -9.37 -13.61 18.99
C SER A 4 -8.07 -13.19 19.68
N GLU A 5 -6.96 -13.05 18.95
CA GLU A 5 -5.63 -12.74 19.50
C GLU A 5 -5.14 -11.31 19.16
N ILE A 6 -5.78 -10.64 18.20
CA ILE A 6 -5.44 -9.27 17.77
C ILE A 6 -6.75 -8.49 17.55
N PRO A 7 -7.27 -7.78 18.58
CA PRO A 7 -8.53 -7.03 18.48
C PRO A 7 -8.55 -6.03 17.31
N GLU A 8 -7.41 -5.40 17.02
CA GLU A 8 -7.26 -4.43 15.93
C GLU A 8 -7.46 -5.07 14.56
N ALA A 9 -7.20 -6.37 14.41
CA ALA A 9 -7.44 -7.07 13.15
C ALA A 9 -8.92 -7.09 12.78
N ARG A 10 -9.83 -7.21 13.77
CA ARG A 10 -11.27 -7.10 13.52
C ARG A 10 -11.61 -5.70 13.01
N ALA A 11 -11.06 -4.66 13.62
CA ALA A 11 -11.35 -3.28 13.22
C ALA A 11 -10.82 -2.96 11.81
N VAL A 12 -9.64 -3.46 11.42
CA VAL A 12 -9.13 -3.36 10.04
C VAL A 12 -10.06 -4.09 9.06
N LEU A 13 -10.50 -5.31 9.39
CA LEU A 13 -11.40 -6.10 8.53
C LEU A 13 -12.74 -5.40 8.35
N GLU A 14 -13.33 -4.85 9.41
CA GLU A 14 -14.60 -4.11 9.33
C GLU A 14 -14.50 -2.87 8.41
N ILE A 15 -13.34 -2.20 8.36
CA ILE A 15 -13.10 -1.08 7.44
C ILE A 15 -12.95 -1.61 6.01
N LEU A 16 -12.18 -2.68 5.82
CA LEU A 16 -11.96 -3.30 4.52
C LEU A 16 -13.26 -3.81 3.90
N GLU A 17 -14.14 -4.45 4.68
CA GLU A 17 -15.43 -4.98 4.23
C GLU A 17 -16.39 -3.88 3.74
N ARG A 18 -16.20 -2.63 4.18
CA ARG A 18 -16.98 -1.46 3.72
C ARG A 18 -16.42 -0.85 2.44
N CYS A 19 -15.24 -1.27 2.01
CA CYS A 19 -14.62 -0.79 0.78
C CYS A 19 -15.25 -1.48 -0.45
N PRO A 20 -15.40 -0.78 -1.59
CA PRO A 20 -15.72 -1.43 -2.85
C PRO A 20 -14.66 -2.50 -3.19
N GLN A 21 -15.09 -3.64 -3.73
CA GLN A 21 -14.18 -4.75 -4.04
C GLN A 21 -13.17 -4.43 -5.16
N GLN A 22 -13.57 -3.63 -6.15
CA GLN A 22 -12.71 -3.25 -7.28
C GLN A 22 -12.88 -1.76 -7.59
N PRO A 23 -12.33 -0.87 -6.76
CA PRO A 23 -12.42 0.55 -7.00
C PRO A 23 -11.70 0.91 -8.30
N ARG A 24 -12.32 1.77 -9.11
CA ARG A 24 -11.72 2.32 -10.33
C ARG A 24 -11.27 3.75 -10.08
N LYS A 25 -10.09 4.10 -10.57
CA LYS A 25 -9.61 5.48 -10.52
C LYS A 25 -10.53 6.40 -11.34
N GLY A 26 -10.57 7.67 -10.96
CA GLY A 26 -11.20 8.72 -11.71
C GLY A 26 -10.39 9.15 -12.93
N HIS A 27 -10.67 10.35 -13.41
CA HIS A 27 -10.08 10.89 -14.64
C HIS A 27 -8.71 11.56 -14.41
N PHE A 28 -8.36 11.88 -13.16
CA PHE A 28 -7.05 12.43 -12.83
C PHE A 28 -5.99 11.33 -12.66
N PRO A 29 -4.71 11.64 -12.93
CA PRO A 29 -3.64 10.66 -12.85
C PRO A 29 -3.35 10.24 -11.42
N VAL A 30 -3.02 8.96 -11.24
CA VAL A 30 -2.54 8.38 -9.99
C VAL A 30 -1.07 7.98 -10.15
N ILE A 31 -0.20 8.58 -9.35
CA ILE A 31 1.25 8.35 -9.37
C ILE A 31 1.65 7.77 -8.02
N VAL A 32 2.27 6.60 -8.02
CA VAL A 32 2.88 6.01 -6.82
C VAL A 32 4.37 6.37 -6.80
N VAL A 33 4.87 6.77 -5.64
CA VAL A 33 6.30 6.96 -5.38
C VAL A 33 6.74 5.90 -4.36
N GLU A 34 7.64 5.03 -4.79
CA GLU A 34 8.22 3.94 -4.02
C GLU A 34 9.68 4.23 -3.63
N GLY A 35 10.25 3.38 -2.78
CA GLY A 35 11.67 3.44 -2.38
C GLY A 35 11.89 3.28 -0.88
N LEU A 36 13.13 3.12 -0.44
CA LEU A 36 13.46 2.85 0.97
C LEU A 36 13.23 4.06 1.89
N ASP A 37 13.11 3.83 3.19
CA ASP A 37 13.02 4.93 4.16
C ASP A 37 14.26 5.82 4.11
N ALA A 38 14.10 7.09 4.49
CA ALA A 38 15.17 8.10 4.52
C ALA A 38 15.87 8.39 3.17
N THR A 39 15.24 8.10 2.03
CA THR A 39 15.77 8.43 0.68
C THR A 39 15.29 9.79 0.13
N GLY A 40 14.64 10.62 0.94
CA GLY A 40 14.11 11.92 0.51
C GLY A 40 12.75 11.89 -0.20
N LYS A 41 12.07 10.73 -0.26
CA LYS A 41 10.73 10.59 -0.90
C LYS A 41 9.73 11.62 -0.40
N THR A 42 9.65 11.84 0.92
CA THR A 42 8.71 12.79 1.51
C THR A 42 8.92 14.21 0.97
N THR A 43 10.18 14.62 0.77
CA THR A 43 10.48 15.92 0.17
C THR A 43 9.99 16.01 -1.28
N VAL A 44 10.21 14.95 -2.07
CA VAL A 44 9.77 14.89 -3.46
C VAL A 44 8.24 14.84 -3.55
N THR A 45 7.58 14.00 -2.77
CA THR A 45 6.11 13.85 -2.82
C THR A 45 5.39 15.12 -2.40
N GLU A 46 5.86 15.82 -1.37
CA GLU A 46 5.31 17.14 -0.98
C GLU A 46 5.52 18.18 -2.09
N SER A 47 6.71 18.25 -2.68
CA SER A 47 7.01 19.20 -3.77
C SER A 47 6.15 18.94 -5.01
N VAL A 48 5.99 17.67 -5.40
CA VAL A 48 5.14 17.27 -6.53
C VAL A 48 3.67 17.53 -6.24
N LYS A 49 3.23 17.26 -5.00
CA LYS A 49 1.86 17.54 -4.56
C LYS A 49 1.53 19.03 -4.72
N ASP A 50 2.41 19.91 -4.25
CA ASP A 50 2.21 21.35 -4.36
C ASP A 50 2.26 21.82 -5.83
N ALA A 51 3.21 21.30 -6.63
CA ALA A 51 3.36 21.68 -8.03
C ALA A 51 2.16 21.27 -8.91
N LEU A 52 1.52 20.13 -8.62
CA LEU A 52 0.40 19.60 -9.38
C LEU A 52 -0.97 19.94 -8.77
N ASN A 53 -1.00 20.65 -7.63
CA ASN A 53 -2.19 20.79 -6.79
C ASN A 53 -2.88 19.43 -6.55
N ALA A 54 -2.06 18.41 -6.30
CA ALA A 54 -2.48 17.04 -6.10
C ALA A 54 -2.87 16.80 -4.64
N VAL A 55 -3.50 15.67 -4.38
CA VAL A 55 -3.55 15.12 -3.02
C VAL A 55 -2.41 14.13 -2.80
N LEU A 56 -1.89 14.09 -1.57
CA LEU A 56 -0.90 13.12 -1.15
C LEU A 56 -1.53 12.11 -0.19
N LEU A 57 -1.62 10.86 -0.63
CA LEU A 57 -2.06 9.72 0.18
C LEU A 57 -0.86 8.86 0.57
N ARG A 58 -0.96 8.13 1.69
CA ARG A 58 0.15 7.36 2.26
C ARG A 58 -0.31 5.98 2.68
N SER A 59 0.57 4.99 2.60
CA SER A 59 0.33 3.65 3.13
C SER A 59 1.01 3.43 4.50
N PRO A 60 0.30 2.91 5.52
CA PRO A 60 -1.13 2.62 5.54
C PRO A 60 -1.97 3.91 5.63
N PRO A 61 -3.25 3.88 5.19
CA PRO A 61 -4.12 5.04 5.23
C PRO A 61 -4.40 5.51 6.68
N PRO A 62 -4.73 6.80 6.89
CA PRO A 62 -4.91 7.37 8.23
C PRO A 62 -5.87 6.59 9.12
N CYS A 63 -6.95 6.03 8.55
CA CYS A 63 -8.00 5.30 9.26
C CYS A 63 -7.53 4.00 9.94
N ILE A 64 -6.38 3.45 9.55
CA ILE A 64 -5.77 2.27 10.20
C ILE A 64 -4.34 2.53 10.69
N SER A 65 -3.80 3.73 10.43
CA SER A 65 -2.41 4.09 10.71
C SER A 65 -2.04 3.99 12.20
N GLN A 66 -3.01 4.22 13.08
CA GLN A 66 -2.86 4.10 14.53
C GLN A 66 -2.44 2.69 14.98
N TRP A 67 -2.74 1.65 14.19
CA TRP A 67 -2.41 0.27 14.54
C TRP A 67 -1.09 -0.21 13.93
N ARG A 68 -0.40 0.63 13.14
CA ARG A 68 0.89 0.28 12.50
C ARG A 68 1.87 -0.35 13.48
N MET A 69 2.13 0.31 14.62
CA MET A 69 3.09 -0.21 15.62
C MET A 69 2.69 -1.58 16.17
N ILE A 70 1.40 -1.88 16.26
CA ILE A 70 0.93 -3.17 16.77
C ILE A 70 1.25 -4.27 15.76
N PHE A 71 0.95 -4.04 14.47
CA PHE A 71 1.19 -5.01 13.40
C PHE A 71 2.66 -5.15 13.01
N ASP A 72 3.45 -4.07 13.12
CA ASP A 72 4.89 -4.11 12.82
C ASP A 72 5.65 -5.08 13.74
N ASN A 73 5.16 -5.25 14.97
CA ASN A 73 5.69 -6.16 15.99
C ASN A 73 5.13 -7.60 15.90
N LYS A 74 4.27 -7.91 14.91
CA LYS A 74 3.72 -9.26 14.69
C LYS A 74 4.60 -10.08 13.74
N PRO A 75 4.43 -11.42 13.71
CA PRO A 75 5.10 -12.27 12.73
C PRO A 75 4.90 -11.76 11.29
N ALA A 76 5.88 -12.04 10.42
CA ALA A 76 5.95 -11.50 9.07
C ALA A 76 4.63 -11.69 8.27
N LEU A 77 4.01 -12.86 8.38
CA LEU A 77 2.72 -13.13 7.74
C LEU A 77 1.64 -12.12 8.17
N ILE A 78 1.44 -11.92 9.47
CA ILE A 78 0.41 -11.02 10.02
C ILE A 78 0.71 -9.56 9.65
N ARG A 79 1.97 -9.13 9.76
CA ARG A 79 2.40 -7.79 9.36
C ARG A 79 2.08 -7.53 7.89
N ARG A 80 2.40 -8.48 6.99
CA ARG A 80 2.13 -8.35 5.56
C ARG A 80 0.64 -8.31 5.24
N THR A 81 -0.17 -9.10 5.94
CA THR A 81 -1.63 -9.04 5.79
C THR A 81 -2.18 -7.66 6.14
N PHE A 82 -1.65 -7.00 7.18
CA PHE A 82 -2.05 -5.63 7.54
C PHE A 82 -1.73 -4.62 6.43
N TYR A 83 -0.52 -4.66 5.87
CA TYR A 83 -0.15 -3.75 4.76
C TYR A 83 -0.90 -4.07 3.47
N ALA A 84 -1.17 -5.34 3.18
CA ALA A 84 -2.01 -5.74 2.05
C ALA A 84 -3.44 -5.19 2.21
N ALA A 85 -4.09 -5.41 3.37
CA ALA A 85 -5.42 -4.85 3.67
C ALA A 85 -5.42 -3.31 3.58
N GLY A 86 -4.38 -2.67 4.10
CA GLY A 86 -4.19 -1.21 3.99
C GLY A 86 -4.14 -0.73 2.55
N ASN A 87 -3.54 -1.48 1.63
CA ASN A 87 -3.51 -1.13 0.21
C ASN A 87 -4.91 -1.20 -0.44
N TYR A 88 -5.77 -2.15 -0.07
CA TYR A 88 -7.16 -2.19 -0.57
C TYR A 88 -8.03 -1.06 0.01
N ILE A 89 -7.84 -0.72 1.28
CA ILE A 89 -8.51 0.44 1.89
C ILE A 89 -8.06 1.73 1.19
N LEU A 90 -6.75 1.88 0.99
CA LEU A 90 -6.16 3.02 0.28
C LEU A 90 -6.63 3.09 -1.19
N ALA A 91 -6.87 1.96 -1.86
CA ALA A 91 -7.42 1.92 -3.21
C ALA A 91 -8.77 2.67 -3.30
N SER A 92 -9.59 2.55 -2.26
CA SER A 92 -10.88 3.24 -2.18
C SER A 92 -10.73 4.75 -1.99
N GLU A 93 -9.71 5.19 -1.25
CA GLU A 93 -9.37 6.60 -1.08
C GLU A 93 -8.80 7.18 -2.39
N ILE A 94 -7.91 6.45 -3.07
CA ILE A 94 -7.36 6.81 -4.39
C ILE A 94 -8.48 7.00 -5.40
N ALA A 95 -9.41 6.04 -5.49
CA ALA A 95 -10.54 6.12 -6.42
C ALA A 95 -11.39 7.38 -6.20
N LYS A 96 -11.69 7.72 -4.94
CA LYS A 96 -12.45 8.93 -4.61
C LYS A 96 -11.68 10.21 -4.94
N ALA A 97 -10.40 10.26 -4.57
CA ALA A 97 -9.58 11.46 -4.75
C ALA A 97 -9.27 11.75 -6.22
N SER A 98 -9.01 10.71 -7.02
CA SER A 98 -8.73 10.83 -8.46
C SER A 98 -9.93 11.24 -9.31
N MET A 99 -11.12 11.36 -8.71
CA MET A 99 -12.27 12.01 -9.34
C MET A 99 -12.15 13.54 -9.32
N GLN A 100 -11.30 14.12 -8.48
CA GLN A 100 -11.27 15.56 -8.19
C GLN A 100 -9.92 16.21 -8.46
N SER A 101 -8.81 15.47 -8.32
CA SER A 101 -7.45 16.01 -8.49
C SER A 101 -6.45 14.90 -8.77
N PRO A 102 -5.24 15.22 -9.29
CA PRO A 102 -4.13 14.27 -9.34
C PRO A 102 -3.86 13.66 -7.95
N VAL A 103 -3.43 12.40 -7.92
CA VAL A 103 -3.16 11.68 -6.68
C VAL A 103 -1.71 11.23 -6.67
N ILE A 104 -0.95 11.65 -5.66
CA ILE A 104 0.36 11.11 -5.33
C ILE A 104 0.18 10.12 -4.18
N VAL A 105 0.79 8.94 -4.29
CA VAL A 105 0.71 7.88 -3.29
C VAL A 105 2.12 7.55 -2.81
N ASP A 106 2.42 7.81 -1.54
CA ASP A 106 3.68 7.42 -0.90
C ASP A 106 3.56 5.97 -0.41
N ARG A 107 4.24 5.07 -1.14
CA ARG A 107 4.22 3.61 -1.02
C ARG A 107 2.87 2.96 -1.34
N TYR A 108 2.91 1.85 -2.08
CA TYR A 108 1.73 1.05 -2.36
C TYR A 108 2.03 -0.45 -2.45
N TRP A 109 1.62 -1.14 -3.52
CA TRP A 109 1.81 -2.59 -3.65
C TRP A 109 3.28 -3.01 -3.70
N HIS A 110 4.14 -2.27 -4.40
CA HIS A 110 5.54 -2.66 -4.55
C HIS A 110 6.29 -2.64 -3.22
N SER A 111 6.01 -1.67 -2.33
CA SER A 111 6.54 -1.72 -0.96
C SER A 111 6.11 -3.00 -0.24
N THR A 112 4.83 -3.38 -0.29
CA THR A 112 4.34 -4.63 0.35
C THR A 112 5.02 -5.86 -0.24
N ALA A 113 5.12 -5.97 -1.56
CA ALA A 113 5.74 -7.09 -2.25
C ALA A 113 7.26 -7.17 -1.98
N ALA A 114 7.97 -6.04 -2.04
CA ALA A 114 9.41 -5.98 -1.79
C ALA A 114 9.76 -6.39 -0.35
N TYR A 115 9.02 -5.88 0.64
CA TYR A 115 9.20 -6.29 2.03
C TYR A 115 8.82 -7.75 2.25
N ALA A 116 7.81 -8.27 1.54
CA ALA A 116 7.45 -9.68 1.61
C ALA A 116 8.60 -10.59 1.17
N ILE A 117 9.19 -10.29 0.01
CA ILE A 117 10.35 -11.02 -0.52
C ILE A 117 11.53 -10.91 0.45
N ALA A 118 11.90 -9.69 0.84
CA ALA A 118 13.06 -9.44 1.69
C ALA A 118 13.00 -10.11 3.07
N THR A 119 11.79 -10.42 3.57
CA THR A 119 11.60 -11.07 4.87
C THR A 119 11.46 -12.59 4.79
N GLU A 120 11.29 -13.15 3.59
CA GLU A 120 11.23 -14.61 3.37
C GLU A 120 12.55 -15.20 2.89
N ILE A 121 13.39 -14.42 2.23
CA ILE A 121 14.66 -14.89 1.68
C ILE A 121 15.83 -14.64 2.65
N ASN A 122 16.89 -15.44 2.55
CA ASN A 122 18.11 -15.27 3.36
C ASN A 122 19.05 -14.16 2.82
N GLY A 123 18.53 -13.23 2.04
CA GLY A 123 19.25 -12.07 1.49
C GLY A 123 20.12 -12.35 0.27
N LYS A 124 20.11 -13.58 -0.25
CA LYS A 124 20.85 -13.95 -1.47
C LYS A 124 20.00 -13.76 -2.71
N VAL A 125 20.65 -13.38 -3.82
CA VAL A 125 19.96 -13.13 -5.10
C VAL A 125 19.40 -14.43 -5.67
N GLU A 126 20.11 -15.54 -5.49
CA GLU A 126 19.66 -16.88 -5.90
C GLU A 126 18.41 -17.39 -5.16
N ASP A 127 18.08 -16.80 -4.00
CA ASP A 127 16.89 -17.14 -3.22
C ASP A 127 15.66 -16.32 -3.66
N LEU A 128 15.81 -15.40 -4.63
CA LEU A 128 14.68 -14.61 -5.14
C LEU A 128 13.65 -15.51 -5.85
N PRO A 129 12.36 -15.17 -5.74
CA PRO A 129 11.33 -15.82 -6.55
C PRO A 129 11.67 -15.76 -8.05
N PRO A 130 11.28 -16.78 -8.84
CA PRO A 130 11.49 -16.77 -10.29
C PRO A 130 10.86 -15.54 -10.96
N SER A 131 11.40 -15.09 -12.10
CA SER A 131 10.95 -13.87 -12.81
C SER A 131 9.46 -13.81 -13.16
N HIS A 132 8.78 -14.95 -13.20
CA HIS A 132 7.34 -15.08 -13.50
C HIS A 132 6.48 -15.38 -12.27
N HIS A 133 7.05 -15.29 -11.06
CA HIS A 133 6.32 -15.52 -9.82
C HIS A 133 5.24 -14.44 -9.61
N GLU A 134 4.09 -14.84 -9.09
CA GLU A 134 2.92 -13.98 -8.91
C GLU A 134 3.19 -12.75 -8.01
N VAL A 135 4.16 -12.85 -7.10
CA VAL A 135 4.59 -11.74 -6.22
C VAL A 135 5.08 -10.51 -7.00
N TYR A 136 5.56 -10.68 -8.24
CA TYR A 136 5.98 -9.58 -9.11
C TYR A 136 4.84 -8.99 -9.92
N GLN A 137 3.68 -9.62 -9.92
CA GLN A 137 2.51 -9.15 -10.63
C GLN A 137 1.71 -8.16 -9.77
N TRP A 138 1.07 -7.22 -10.46
CA TRP A 138 0.08 -6.35 -9.83
C TRP A 138 -1.19 -7.17 -9.54
N PRO A 139 -1.80 -7.09 -8.34
CA PRO A 139 -3.02 -7.83 -8.05
C PRO A 139 -4.16 -7.37 -8.96
N GLU A 140 -4.87 -8.30 -9.59
CA GLU A 140 -5.89 -7.99 -10.59
C GLU A 140 -7.07 -7.17 -10.04
N ASP A 141 -7.36 -7.32 -8.75
CA ASP A 141 -8.44 -6.65 -8.02
C ASP A 141 -7.99 -5.38 -7.28
N LEU A 142 -6.70 -5.04 -7.30
CA LEU A 142 -6.17 -3.81 -6.71
C LEU A 142 -6.10 -2.70 -7.77
N LEU A 143 -6.60 -1.52 -7.43
CA LEU A 143 -6.56 -0.34 -8.31
C LEU A 143 -5.12 -0.07 -8.79
N LYS A 144 -4.90 -0.17 -10.10
CA LYS A 144 -3.58 0.06 -10.71
C LYS A 144 -3.33 1.55 -10.97
N PRO A 145 -2.20 2.12 -10.53
CA PRO A 145 -1.84 3.51 -10.81
C PRO A 145 -1.47 3.71 -12.28
N ASP A 146 -1.44 4.97 -12.72
CA ASP A 146 -0.97 5.35 -14.06
C ASP A 146 0.55 5.28 -14.17
N LEU A 147 1.26 5.57 -13.07
CA LEU A 147 2.72 5.58 -13.01
C LEU A 147 3.22 5.13 -11.63
N VAL A 148 4.35 4.44 -11.62
CA VAL A 148 5.12 4.09 -10.42
C VAL A 148 6.54 4.59 -10.61
N LEU A 149 7.05 5.37 -9.64
CA LEU A 149 8.39 5.96 -9.62
C LEU A 149 9.21 5.41 -8.45
#